data_AF-A0A951EHU0-F1
#
_entry.id   AF-A0A951EHU0-F1
#
_cell.length_a   1.000
_cell.length_b   1.000
_cell.length_c   1.000
_cell.angle_alpha   90.00
_cell.angle_beta   90.00
_cell.angle_gamma   90.00
#
_symmetry.space_group_name_H-M   'P 1'
#
loop_
_entity.id
_entity.type
_entity.pdbx_description
1 polymer ?
#
loop_
_entity_poly.entity_id
_entity_poly.type
_entity_poly.pdbx_seq_one_letter_code
_entity_poly.pdbx_strand_id
1 'polypeptide(L)' 'TVVCPGSVNTDLSPHEGKNVSKMLQPADVAHVVGMVVTQASQSFASEILLRPTQKP' A
#
# COMPACT_ATOMS: atom_id res chain seq x y z
N THR A 1 -3.03 -10.80 8.83
CA THR A 1 -2.76 -10.36 7.46
C THR A 1 -1.50 -9.52 7.44
N VAL A 2 -0.64 -9.73 6.46
CA VAL A 2 0.52 -8.88 6.19
C VAL A 2 0.20 -7.96 5.01
N VAL A 3 0.47 -6.66 5.12
CA VAL A 3 0.33 -5.70 4.00
C VAL A 3 1.72 -5.25 3.59
N CYS A 4 2.10 -5.54 2.35
CA CYS A 4 3.43 -5.36 1.78
C CYS A 4 3.40 -4.26 0.70
N PRO A 5 3.42 -2.96 1.07
CA PRO A 5 3.40 -1.87 0.10
C PRO A 5 4.77 -1.68 -0.56
N GLY A 6 4.75 -1.23 -1.82
CA GLY A 6 5.89 -0.73 -2.56
C GLY A 6 6.30 0.69 -2.12
N SER A 7 6.78 1.53 -3.05
CA SER A 7 7.10 2.91 -2.70
C SER A 7 5.83 3.70 -2.40
N VAL A 8 5.72 4.18 -1.15
CA VAL A 8 4.61 5.02 -0.66
C VAL A 8 5.13 6.41 -0.38
N ASN A 9 4.38 7.43 -0.81
CA ASN A 9 4.65 8.83 -0.56
C ASN A 9 4.38 9.18 0.92
N THR A 10 5.38 8.96 1.77
CA THR A 10 5.35 9.20 3.23
C THR A 10 6.65 9.85 3.67
N ASP A 11 6.70 10.43 4.87
CA ASP A 11 7.95 11.04 5.38
C ASP A 11 8.96 10.01 5.92
N LEU A 12 8.71 8.70 5.75
CA LEU A 12 9.54 7.62 6.29
C LEU A 12 10.88 7.43 5.55
N SER A 13 11.03 7.99 4.35
CA SER A 13 12.28 7.91 3.58
C SER A 13 12.45 9.12 2.64
N PRO A 14 13.69 9.58 2.38
CA PRO A 14 13.93 10.55 1.31
C PRO A 14 13.52 9.94 -0.03
N HIS A 15 12.59 10.59 -0.75
CA HIS A 15 12.10 10.12 -2.06
C HIS A 15 13.02 10.54 -3.23
N GLU A 16 14.32 10.65 -2.99
CA GLU A 16 15.27 11.11 -4.00
C GLU A 16 15.21 10.25 -5.26
N GLY A 17 15.11 10.91 -6.41
CA GLY A 17 15.04 10.24 -7.72
C GLY A 17 13.70 9.55 -8.03
N LYS A 18 12.68 9.65 -7.17
CA LYS A 18 11.33 9.10 -7.42
C LYS A 18 10.34 10.18 -7.84
N ASN A 19 9.47 9.83 -8.78
CA ASN A 19 8.33 10.64 -9.16
C ASN A 19 7.15 10.38 -8.21
N VAL A 20 6.84 11.36 -7.37
CA VAL A 20 5.75 11.31 -6.38
C VAL A 20 4.39 10.98 -7.00
N SER A 21 4.10 11.45 -8.22
CA SER A 21 2.81 11.16 -8.88
C SER A 21 2.65 9.70 -9.32
N LYS A 22 3.75 8.93 -9.30
CA LYS A 22 3.78 7.50 -9.60
C LYS A 22 3.91 6.64 -8.35
N MET A 23 4.00 7.22 -7.16
CA MET A 23 4.05 6.47 -5.91
C MET A 23 2.66 6.18 -5.38
N LEU A 24 2.54 5.11 -4.58
CA LEU A 24 1.34 4.88 -3.78
C LEU A 24 1.16 6.05 -2.83
N GLN A 25 -0.08 6.46 -2.59
CA GLN A 25 -0.42 7.39 -1.53
C GLN A 25 -0.73 6.63 -0.23
N PRO A 26 -0.54 7.25 0.95
CA PRO A 26 -0.88 6.62 2.22
C PRO A 26 -2.33 6.15 2.29
N ALA A 27 -3.23 6.89 1.65
CA ALA A 27 -4.64 6.54 1.53
C ALA A 27 -4.89 5.21 0.80
N ASP A 28 -4.04 4.84 -0.16
CA ASP A 28 -4.17 3.56 -0.88
C ASP A 28 -3.91 2.38 0.07
N VAL A 29 -2.89 2.50 0.93
CA VAL A 29 -2.57 1.48 1.95
C VAL A 29 -3.67 1.44 3.01
N ALA A 30 -4.14 2.60 3.47
CA ALA A 30 -5.23 2.67 4.46
C ALA A 30 -6.52 2.04 3.95
N HIS A 31 -6.86 2.25 2.67
CA HIS A 31 -8.02 1.64 2.04
C HIS A 31 -7.88 0.10 2.01
N VAL A 32 -6.73 -0.43 1.60
CA VAL A 32 -6.47 -1.87 1.62
C VAL A 32 -6.61 -2.44 3.03
N VAL A 33 -6.05 -1.77 4.04
CA VAL A 33 -6.23 -2.18 5.45
C VAL A 33 -7.70 -2.18 5.83
N GLY A 34 -8.45 -1.12 5.47
CA GLY A 34 -9.89 -1.03 5.66
C GLY A 34 -10.66 -2.19 5.05
N MET A 35 -10.33 -2.59 3.82
CA MET A 35 -10.90 -3.77 3.17
C MET A 35 -10.62 -5.05 3.95
N VAL A 36 -9.38 -5.26 4.40
CA VAL A 36 -8.98 -6.46 5.15
C VAL A 36 -9.71 -6.55 6.49
N VAL A 37 -9.76 -5.46 7.25
CA VAL A 37 -10.36 -5.49 8.61
C VAL A 37 -11.89 -5.58 8.58
N THR A 38 -12.51 -5.39 7.42
CA THR A 38 -13.96 -5.49 7.22
C THR A 38 -14.40 -6.78 6.52
N GLN A 39 -13.46 -7.70 6.23
CA GLN A 39 -13.79 -9.00 5.64
C GLN A 39 -14.68 -9.84 6.57
N ALA A 40 -15.50 -10.71 5.99
CA ALA A 40 -16.26 -11.69 6.76
C ALA A 40 -15.33 -12.58 7.59
N SER A 41 -15.80 -13.09 8.73
CA SER A 41 -14.99 -13.81 9.72
C SER A 41 -14.30 -15.10 9.22
N GLN A 42 -14.70 -15.63 8.07
CA GLN A 42 -14.07 -16.79 7.41
C GLN A 42 -13.31 -16.44 6.12
N SER A 43 -13.25 -15.15 5.77
CA SER A 43 -12.50 -14.65 4.62
C SER A 43 -11.17 -14.09 5.09
N PHE A 44 -10.14 -14.95 5.08
CA PHE A 44 -8.81 -14.57 5.54
C PHE A 44 -7.86 -14.31 4.37
N ALA A 45 -7.55 -13.04 4.11
CA ALA A 45 -6.41 -12.66 3.30
C ALA A 45 -5.13 -12.74 4.15
N SER A 46 -4.25 -13.70 3.90
CA SER A 46 -3.00 -13.86 4.65
C SER A 46 -1.98 -12.76 4.34
N GLU A 47 -1.88 -12.37 3.08
CA GLU A 47 -0.91 -11.39 2.57
C GLU A 47 -1.51 -10.56 1.43
N ILE A 48 -1.16 -9.28 1.38
CA ILE A 48 -1.48 -8.37 0.28
C ILE A 48 -0.20 -7.67 -0.19
N LEU A 49 0.11 -7.84 -1.46
CA LEU A 49 1.17 -7.10 -2.15
C LEU A 49 0.57 -5.90 -2.89
N LEU A 50 1.02 -4.70 -2.54
CA LEU A 50 0.54 -3.45 -3.16
C LEU A 50 1.70 -2.75 -3.86
N ARG A 51 1.56 -2.45 -5.16
CA ARG A 51 2.62 -1.86 -5.98
C ARG A 51 2.09 -0.66 -6.76
N PRO A 52 2.89 0.40 -6.95
CA PRO A 52 2.68 1.35 -8.03
C PRO A 52 2.46 0.65 -9.38
N THR A 53 1.54 1.15 -10.19
CA THR A 53 1.29 0.64 -11.55
C THR A 53 2.39 1.07 -12.54
N GLN A 54 3.15 2.10 -12.20
CA GLN A 54 4.29 2.59 -12.96
C GLN A 54 5.52 2.63 -12.07
N LYS A 55 6.71 2.54 -12.66
CA LYS A 55 7.96 2.72 -11.93
C LYS A 55 8.01 4.15 -11.35
N PRO A 56 8.09 4.30 -10.01
CA PRO A 56 8.32 5.57 -9.35
C PRO A 56 9.68 6.16 -9.74
#